data_AF-A0A498Q510-F1
#
_entry.id   AF-A0A498Q510-F1
#
_cell.length_a   1.000
_cell.length_b   1.000
_cell.length_c   1.000
_cell.angle_alpha   90.00
_cell.angle_beta   90.00
_cell.angle_gamma   90.00
#
_symmetry.space_group_name_H-M   'P 1'
#
loop_
_entity.id
_entity.type
_entity.pdbx_description
1 polymer ?
#
loop_
_entity_poly.entity_id
_entity_poly.type
_entity_poly.pdbx_seq_one_letter_code
_entity_poly.pdbx_strand_id
1 'polypeptide(L)' 'MSPHFNPVFTPDPQLYPFQSRWFDSSHGRMHYVDEGDGPPILLCHGNPTWSFLYRNIIVALRDRFRCIAPDYLGFGL' A
#
# COMPACT_ATOMS: atom_id res chain seq x y z
N MET A 1 -23.56 1.42 -26.06
CA MET A 1 -22.20 1.33 -25.50
C MET A 1 -22.37 1.09 -24.00
N SER A 2 -22.18 -0.14 -23.55
CA SER A 2 -22.35 -0.51 -22.15
C SER A 2 -21.25 0.18 -21.31
N PRO A 3 -21.56 0.70 -20.11
CA PRO A 3 -20.53 1.21 -19.24
C PRO A 3 -19.65 0.02 -18.85
N HIS A 4 -18.37 0.08 -19.21
CA HIS A 4 -17.37 -0.86 -18.73
C HIS A 4 -17.33 -0.74 -17.21
N PHE A 5 -17.91 -1.71 -16.50
CA PHE A 5 -17.72 -1.86 -15.07
C PHE A 5 -16.24 -2.24 -14.89
N ASN A 6 -15.42 -1.26 -14.54
CA ASN A 6 -14.06 -1.50 -14.08
C ASN A 6 -14.14 -1.63 -12.56
N PRO A 7 -14.30 -2.86 -12.00
CA PRO A 7 -14.35 -2.99 -10.56
C PRO A 7 -13.02 -2.51 -10.01
N VAL A 8 -13.04 -1.38 -9.30
CA VAL A 8 -11.87 -0.91 -8.54
C VAL A 8 -11.55 -2.04 -7.55
N PHE A 9 -10.44 -2.72 -7.77
CA PHE A 9 -9.98 -3.75 -6.84
C PHE A 9 -9.81 -3.11 -5.46
N THR A 10 -10.52 -3.63 -4.48
CA THR A 10 -10.51 -3.13 -3.10
C THR A 10 -10.16 -4.30 -2.19
N PRO A 11 -9.05 -4.24 -1.44
CA PRO A 11 -8.69 -5.29 -0.49
C PRO A 11 -9.72 -5.39 0.62
N ASP A 12 -9.86 -6.58 1.21
CA ASP A 12 -10.68 -6.75 2.41
C ASP A 12 -10.16 -5.82 3.53
N PRO A 13 -10.97 -4.86 4.02
CA PRO A 13 -10.57 -3.95 5.08
C PRO A 13 -10.19 -4.65 6.39
N GLN A 14 -10.67 -5.89 6.63
CA GLN A 14 -10.26 -6.67 7.79
C GLN A 14 -8.81 -7.15 7.70
N LEU A 15 -8.34 -7.39 6.47
CA LEU A 15 -6.97 -7.84 6.21
C LEU A 15 -6.01 -6.67 5.97
N TYR A 16 -6.51 -5.60 5.36
CA TYR A 16 -5.71 -4.45 4.95
C TYR A 16 -6.33 -3.14 5.46
N PRO A 17 -6.29 -2.90 6.79
CA PRO A 17 -6.97 -1.78 7.44
C PRO A 17 -6.14 -0.48 7.37
N PHE A 18 -5.56 -0.17 6.21
CA PHE A 18 -4.68 0.99 6.05
C PHE A 18 -5.34 2.10 5.26
N GLN A 19 -4.97 3.34 5.57
CA GLN A 19 -5.34 4.45 4.72
C GLN A 19 -4.56 4.37 3.40
N SER A 20 -5.27 4.20 2.29
CA SER A 20 -4.66 4.31 0.96
C SER A 20 -4.16 5.73 0.69
N ARG A 21 -2.90 5.82 0.27
CA ARG A 21 -2.26 7.07 -0.15
C ARG A 21 -1.64 6.88 -1.52
N TRP A 22 -1.44 7.99 -2.23
CA TRP A 22 -0.99 7.99 -3.60
C TRP A 22 0.10 9.03 -3.82
N PHE A 23 1.11 8.66 -4.59
CA PHE A 23 2.17 9.55 -5.04
C PHE A 23 2.14 9.62 -6.56
N ASP A 24 1.89 10.82 -7.08
CA ASP A 24 1.95 11.11 -8.51
C ASP A 24 3.39 11.45 -8.90
N SER A 25 4.07 10.53 -9.59
CA SER A 25 5.41 10.73 -10.13
C SER A 25 5.37 11.07 -11.63
N SER A 26 6.49 11.51 -12.19
CA SER A 26 6.62 11.71 -13.65
C SER A 26 6.49 10.40 -14.45
N HIS A 27 6.56 9.24 -13.81
CA HIS A 27 6.53 7.91 -14.44
C HIS A 27 5.23 7.15 -14.18
N GLY A 28 4.30 7.73 -13.42
CA GLY A 28 3.03 7.11 -13.07
C GLY A 28 2.64 7.33 -11.61
N ARG A 29 1.43 6.89 -11.29
CA ARG A 29 0.84 6.96 -9.95
C ARG A 29 1.18 5.69 -9.18
N MET A 30 1.64 5.83 -7.95
CA MET A 30 1.99 4.73 -7.04
C MET A 30 1.13 4.79 -5.79
N HIS A 31 0.53 3.66 -5.41
CA HIS A 31 -0.06 3.51 -4.09
C HIS A 31 1.03 3.30 -3.02
N TYR A 32 0.76 3.77 -1.80
CA TYR A 32 1.60 3.45 -0.64
C TYR A 32 0.80 3.46 0.66
N VAL A 33 1.29 2.68 1.63
CA VAL A 33 0.88 2.75 3.05
C VAL A 33 1.83 3.65 3.80
N ASP A 34 1.30 4.44 4.73
CA ASP A 34 2.06 5.29 5.67
C ASP A 34 1.31 5.34 7.00
N GLU A 35 1.77 4.54 7.96
CA GLU A 35 1.09 4.29 9.24
C GLU A 35 2.06 4.51 10.41
N GLY A 36 1.58 5.12 11.48
CA GLY A 36 2.36 5.42 12.68
C GLY A 36 3.18 6.72 12.60
N ASP A 37 3.84 7.05 13.71
CA ASP A 37 4.52 8.33 13.94
C ASP A 37 5.83 8.15 14.74
N GLY A 38 6.71 7.26 14.26
CA GLY A 38 8.03 7.00 14.87
C GLY A 38 9.19 7.07 13.87
N PRO A 39 10.38 6.54 14.23
CA PRO A 39 11.48 6.38 13.28
C PRO A 39 10.99 5.64 12.01
N PRO A 40 11.34 6.11 10.80
CA PRO A 40 10.79 5.55 9.59
C PRO A 40 11.39 4.19 9.26
N ILE A 41 10.54 3.25 8.81
CA ILE A 41 10.93 1.98 8.22
C ILE A 41 10.31 1.90 6.83
N LEU A 42 11.14 1.67 5.81
CA LEU A 42 10.71 1.44 4.44
C LEU A 42 10.62 -0.06 4.14
N LEU A 43 9.43 -0.51 3.75
CA LEU A 43 9.10 -1.91 3.49
C LEU A 43 9.00 -2.15 1.97
N CYS A 44 10.10 -2.60 1.38
CA CYS A 44 10.29 -2.79 -0.05
C CYS A 44 9.94 -4.21 -0.50
N HIS A 45 8.83 -4.39 -1.23
CA HIS A 45 8.36 -5.72 -1.65
C HIS A 45 9.19 -6.32 -2.80
N GLY A 46 9.00 -7.62 -3.04
CA GLY A 46 9.54 -8.34 -4.20
C GLY A 46 8.45 -8.69 -5.24
N ASN A 47 8.83 -9.45 -6.26
CA ASN A 47 7.90 -9.96 -7.30
C ASN A 47 7.33 -11.33 -6.88
N PRO A 48 6.02 -11.65 -7.03
CA PRO A 48 4.90 -10.85 -7.55
C PRO A 48 4.01 -10.30 -6.43
N THR A 49 4.60 -9.57 -5.47
CA THR A 49 3.90 -9.07 -4.28
C THR A 49 3.72 -7.56 -4.33
N TRP A 50 3.14 -7.00 -3.27
CA TRP A 50 2.93 -5.57 -3.05
C TRP A 50 2.80 -5.33 -1.53
N SER A 51 2.52 -4.12 -1.07
CA SER A 51 2.44 -3.74 0.36
C SER A 51 1.56 -4.66 1.22
N PHE A 52 0.59 -5.35 0.63
CA PHE A 52 -0.20 -6.40 1.31
C PHE A 52 0.67 -7.49 1.98
N LEU A 53 1.86 -7.79 1.42
CA LEU A 53 2.83 -8.71 2.03
C LEU A 53 3.18 -8.31 3.46
N TYR A 54 3.29 -7.01 3.72
CA TYR A 54 3.76 -6.47 5.00
C TYR A 54 2.64 -6.13 5.99
N ARG A 55 1.36 -6.37 5.65
CA ARG A 55 0.22 -5.90 6.47
C ARG A 55 0.34 -6.27 7.96
N ASN A 56 0.74 -7.50 8.29
CA ASN A 56 0.90 -7.92 9.69
C ASN A 56 2.13 -7.28 10.36
N ILE A 57 3.19 -6.99 9.58
CA ILE A 57 4.39 -6.30 10.07
C ILE A 57 4.05 -4.84 10.37
N ILE A 58 3.31 -4.17 9.48
CA ILE A 58 2.86 -2.79 9.67
C ILE A 58 2.00 -2.69 10.94
N VAL A 59 1.00 -3.57 11.11
CA VAL A 59 0.15 -3.60 12.31
C VAL A 59 0.97 -3.80 13.59
N ALA A 60 1.98 -4.68 13.57
CA ALA A 60 2.81 -4.95 14.75
C ALA A 60 3.84 -3.85 15.09
N LEU A 61 4.15 -2.96 14.15
CA LEU A 61 5.21 -1.96 14.30
C LEU A 61 4.71 -0.51 14.34
N ARG A 62 3.52 -0.21 13.81
CA ARG A 62 3.03 1.17 13.65
C ARG A 62 2.87 1.98 14.95
N ASP A 63 2.79 1.31 16.10
CA ASP A 63 2.72 1.98 17.41
C ASP A 63 4.10 2.50 17.90
N ARG A 64 5.19 2.15 17.20
CA ARG A 64 6.58 2.53 17.56
C ARG A 64 7.39 3.11 16.41
N PHE A 65 6.96 2.87 15.17
CA PHE A 65 7.67 3.25 13.95
C PHE A 65 6.68 3.84 12.96
N ARG A 66 7.16 4.73 12.10
CA ARG A 66 6.42 5.13 10.89
C ARG A 66 6.71 4.12 9.79
N CYS A 67 5.74 3.26 9.49
CA CYS A 67 5.87 2.19 8.51
C CYS A 67 5.41 2.69 7.13
N ILE A 68 6.33 2.72 6.17
CA ILE A 68 6.05 3.14 4.79
C ILE A 68 6.22 1.92 3.87
N ALA A 69 5.17 1.56 3.13
CA ALA A 69 5.20 0.44 2.19
C ALA A 69 4.66 0.89 0.81
N PRO A 70 5.54 1.24 -0.14
CA PRO A 70 5.13 1.60 -1.49
C PRO A 70 4.80 0.35 -2.32
N ASP A 71 3.79 0.48 -3.18
CA ASP A 71 3.58 -0.45 -4.28
C ASP A 71 4.35 0.07 -5.49
N TYR A 72 5.29 -0.73 -6.00
CA TYR A 72 6.07 -0.35 -7.17
C TYR A 72 5.16 -0.09 -8.38
N LEU A 73 5.59 0.77 -9.30
CA LEU A 73 4.84 1.07 -10.53
C LEU A 73 4.40 -0.22 -11.23
N GLY A 74 3.08 -0.36 -11.44
CA GLY A 74 2.48 -1.54 -12.07
C GLY A 74 2.12 -2.70 -11.12
N PHE A 75 2.30 -2.53 -9.80
CA PHE A 75 1.93 -3.50 -8.77
C PHE A 75 0.91 -2.89 -7.80
N GLY A 76 0.19 -3.77 -7.10
CA GLY A 76 -0.69 -3.37 -6.01
C GLY A 76 -1.92 -2.59 -6.47
N LEU A 77 -2.24 -1.53 -5.72
CA LEU A 77 -3.38 -0.66 -5.98
C LEU A 77 -3.03 0.44 -6.97
#